data_AF-A0A7W0SXL9-F1
#
_entry.id   AF-A0A7W0SXL9-F1
#
_cell.length_a   1.000
_cell.length_b   1.000
_cell.length_c   1.000
_cell.angle_alpha   90.00
_cell.angle_beta   90.00
_cell.angle_gamma   90.00
#
_symmetry.space_group_name_H-M   'P 1'
#
loop_
_entity.id
_entity.type
_entity.pdbx_description
1 polymer ?
#
loop_
_entity_poly.entity_id
_entity_poly.type
_entity_poly.pdbx_seq_one_letter_code
_entity_poly.pdbx_strand_id
1 'polypeptide(L)' 'LSAGRYVGNAYRVGDQIEVAGFSGRIRRIESAATVLEGGDGRAIRIPNQMLLESVVTVSADDPERV' A
#
# COMPACT_ATOMS: atom_id res chain seq x y z
N LEU A 1 14.08 12.05 7.23
CA LEU A 1 13.15 11.80 6.10
C LEU A 1 12.32 10.58 6.46
N SER A 2 11.01 10.72 6.69
CA SER A 2 10.18 9.64 7.26
C SER A 2 9.61 8.72 6.18
N ALA A 3 9.72 7.41 6.36
CA ALA A 3 9.22 6.38 5.43
C ALA A 3 7.74 6.59 5.04
N GLY A 4 6.87 6.95 6.00
CA GLY A 4 5.45 7.20 5.72
C GLY A 4 5.18 8.35 4.75
N ARG A 5 6.06 9.36 4.67
CA ARG A 5 5.89 10.48 3.72
C ARG A 5 6.17 10.05 2.28
N TYR A 6 7.11 9.13 2.07
CA TYR A 6 7.38 8.59 0.74
C TYR A 6 6.25 7.69 0.27
N VAL A 7 5.81 6.78 1.14
CA VAL A 7 4.69 5.89 0.86
C VAL A 7 3.42 6.67 0.53
N GLY A 8 3.09 7.72 1.29
CA GLY A 8 1.92 8.57 1.01
C GLY A 8 1.99 9.41 -0.27
N ASN A 9 3.19 9.61 -0.84
CA ASN A 9 3.35 10.25 -2.14
C ASN A 9 3.35 9.25 -3.31
N ALA A 10 3.78 8.01 -3.07
CA ALA A 10 3.89 6.97 -4.08
C ALA A 10 2.58 6.19 -4.28
N TYR A 11 1.80 6.03 -3.21
CA TYR A 11 0.56 5.24 -3.20
C TYR A 11 -0.59 6.04 -2.61
N ARG A 12 -1.82 5.67 -2.97
CA ARG A 12 -3.05 6.33 -2.53
C ARG A 12 -3.98 5.35 -1.83
N VAL A 13 -4.77 5.87 -0.89
CA VAL A 13 -5.90 5.12 -0.33
C VAL A 13 -6.84 4.77 -1.48
N GLY A 14 -7.19 3.49 -1.59
CA GLY A 14 -7.97 2.92 -2.70
C GLY A 14 -7.15 2.09 -3.68
N ASP A 15 -5.83 2.27 -3.75
CA ASP A 15 -4.98 1.49 -4.65
C ASP A 15 -5.00 0.00 -4.26
N GLN A 16 -5.16 -0.88 -5.24
CA GLN A 16 -4.94 -2.31 -5.06
C GLN A 16 -3.44 -2.58 -5.23
N ILE A 17 -2.80 -3.12 -4.19
CA ILE A 17 -1.37 -3.42 -4.21
C ILE A 17 -1.08 -4.86 -3.80
N GLU A 18 0.05 -5.37 -4.29
CA GLU A 18 0.67 -6.60 -3.81
C GLU A 18 2.11 -6.31 -3.35
N VAL A 19 2.44 -6.73 -2.13
CA VAL A 19 3.77 -6.56 -1.52
C VAL A 19 4.11 -7.76 -0.67
N ALA A 20 5.30 -8.32 -0.88
CA ALA A 20 5.83 -9.45 -0.08
C ALA A 20 4.82 -10.63 0.06
N GLY A 21 4.03 -10.89 -0.99
CA GLY A 21 3.00 -11.94 -1.00
C GLY A 21 1.66 -11.56 -0.33
N PHE A 22 1.53 -10.35 0.19
CA PHE A 22 0.27 -9.81 0.68
C PHE A 22 -0.40 -8.95 -0.40
N SER A 23 -1.64 -9.31 -0.76
CA SER A 23 -2.47 -8.53 -1.69
C SER A 23 -3.63 -7.89 -0.95
N GLY A 24 -3.90 -6.62 -1.25
CA GLY A 24 -5.01 -5.91 -0.64
C GLY A 24 -5.14 -4.46 -1.13
N ARG A 25 -6.28 -3.86 -0.81
CA ARG A 25 -6.58 -2.46 -1.11
C ARG A 25 -6.05 -1.57 0.01
N ILE A 26 -5.32 -0.50 -0.32
CA ILE A 26 -4.86 0.46 0.68
C ILE A 26 -6.08 1.14 1.32
N ARG A 27 -6.27 0.91 2.62
CA ARG A 27 -7.35 1.52 3.40
C ARG A 27 -6.88 2.76 4.15
N ARG A 28 -5.63 2.76 4.60
CA ARG A 28 -5.02 3.90 5.31
C ARG A 28 -3.50 3.86 5.21
N ILE A 29 -2.88 5.02 5.05
CA ILE A 29 -1.43 5.20 5.14
C ILE A 29 -1.14 5.97 6.43
N GLU A 30 -0.40 5.37 7.34
CA GLU A 30 0.02 5.98 8.60
C GLU A 30 1.53 6.27 8.57
N SER A 31 2.02 7.00 9.57
CA SER A 31 3.43 7.41 9.64
C SER A 31 4.42 6.22 9.65
N ALA A 32 4.05 5.12 10.31
CA ALA A 32 4.91 3.94 10.49
C ALA A 32 4.47 2.70 9.71
N ALA A 33 3.20 2.64 9.28
CA ALA A 33 2.65 1.48 8.60
C ALA A 33 1.53 1.87 7.62
N THR A 34 1.25 0.98 6.67
CA THR A 34 0.13 1.06 5.76
C THR A 34 -0.82 -0.09 6.06
N VAL A 35 -2.11 0.22 6.13
CA VAL A 35 -3.18 -0.75 6.38
C VAL A 35 -3.82 -1.09 5.05
N LEU A 36 -3.76 -2.37 4.69
CA LEU A 36 -4.45 -2.95 3.56
C LEU A 36 -5.71 -3.68 4.02
N GLU A 37 -6.72 -3.69 3.18
CA GLU A 37 -7.88 -4.56 3.30
C GLU A 37 -7.68 -5.73 2.34
N GLY A 38 -7.52 -6.94 2.90
CA GLY A 38 -7.42 -8.17 2.14
C GLY A 38 -8.78 -8.58 1.56
N GLY A 39 -8.77 -9.42 0.52
CA GLY A 39 -9.99 -9.90 -0.13
C GLY A 39 -10.92 -10.72 0.77
N ASP A 40 -10.43 -11.22 1.90
CA ASP A 40 -11.19 -11.92 2.94
C ASP A 40 -11.78 -10.98 4.01
N GLY A 41 -11.68 -9.66 3.82
CA GLY A 41 -12.17 -8.63 4.75
C GLY A 41 -11.26 -8.39 5.95
N ARG A 42 -10.07 -9.02 5.99
CA ARG A 42 -9.10 -8.79 7.07
C ARG A 42 -8.27 -7.54 6.83
N ALA A 43 -7.90 -6.86 7.92
CA ALA A 43 -6.95 -5.76 7.88
C ALA A 43 -5.52 -6.30 7.99
N ILE A 44 -4.69 -6.02 6.99
CA ILE A 44 -3.28 -6.41 6.94
C ILE A 44 -2.44 -5.15 7.21
N ARG A 45 -1.59 -5.18 8.23
CA ARG A 45 -0.74 -4.05 8.58
C ARG A 45 0.68 -4.28 8.06
N ILE A 46 1.09 -3.49 7.07
CA ILE A 46 2.42 -3.56 6.46
C ILE A 46 3.30 -2.41 6.98
N PRO A 47 4.46 -2.67 7.60
CA PRO A 47 5.40 -1.62 7.96
C PRO A 47 5.84 -0.82 6.73
N ASN A 48 5.95 0.51 6.83
CA ASN A 48 6.33 1.34 5.69
C ASN A 48 7.72 0.98 5.16
N GLN A 49 8.63 0.53 6.04
CA GLN A 49 9.95 0.05 5.63
C GLN A 49 9.86 -1.16 4.69
N MET A 50 8.91 -2.07 4.90
CA MET A 50 8.71 -3.24 4.03
C MET A 50 8.26 -2.82 2.62
N LEU A 51 7.41 -1.80 2.51
CA LEU A 51 7.00 -1.22 1.23
C LEU A 51 8.16 -0.52 0.48
N LEU A 52 9.18 -0.08 1.21
CA LEU A 52 10.37 0.57 0.62
C LEU A 52 11.46 -0.45 0.24
N GLU A 53 11.52 -1.59 0.94
CA GLU A 53 12.53 -2.64 0.72
C GLU A 53 12.06 -3.74 -0.24
N SER A 54 10.74 -3.89 -0.44
CA SER A 54 10.16 -4.93 -1.27
C SER A 54 9.72 -4.41 -2.64
N VAL A 55 9.63 -5.32 -3.61
CA VAL A 55 8.90 -5.04 -4.86
C VAL A 55 7.42 -4.88 -4.53
N VAL A 56 6.83 -3.77 -4.97
CA VAL A 56 5.40 -3.46 -4.82
C VAL A 56 4.79 -3.39 -6.21
N THR A 57 3.77 -4.22 -6.45
CA THR A 57 2.97 -4.17 -7.68
C THR A 57 1.70 -3.39 -7.40
N VAL A 58 1.44 -2.35 -8.20
CA VAL A 58 0.21 -1.56 -8.11
C VAL A 58 -0.68 -1.95 -9.28
N SER A 59 -1.85 -2.51 -9.00
CA SER A 59 -2.88 -2.75 -9.98
C SER A 59 -3.72 -1.47 -10.06
N ALA A 60 -3.43 -0.63 -11.05
CA ALA A 60 -4.28 0.52 -11.33
C ALA A 60 -5.62 0.02 -11.87
N ASP A 61 -6.64 0.01 -11.02
CA ASP A 61 -8.04 -0.11 -11.47
C ASP A 61 -8.57 1.25 -11.97
N ASP A 62 -7.73 2.30 -11.88
CA ASP A 62 -8.06 3.68 -12.23
C ASP A 62 -7.44 4.06 -13.60
N PRO A 63 -8.24 4.12 -14.69
CA PRO A 63 -7.75 4.39 -16.05
C PRO A 63 -7.31 5.85 -16.27
N GLU A 64 -7.39 6.74 -15.28
CA GLU A 64 -7.04 8.17 -15.41
C GLU A 64 -5.57 8.49 -15.07
N ARG A 65 -4.72 7.48 -14.79
CA ARG A 65 -3.26 7.65 -14.72
C ARG A 65 -2.63 7.64 -16.12
N VAL A 66 -2.91 8.65 -16.94
CA VAL A 66 -2.14 8.99 -18.16
C VAL A 66 -1.69 10.44 -18.15
#